data_AF-A0A5C8JP67-F1
#
_entry.id   AF-A0A5C8JP67-F1
#
_cell.length_a   1.000
_cell.length_b   1.000
_cell.length_c   1.000
_cell.angle_alpha   90.00
_cell.angle_beta   90.00
_cell.angle_gamma   90.00
#
_symmetry.space_group_name_H-M   'P 1'
#
loop_
_entity.id
_entity.type
_entity.pdbx_description
1 polymer ?
#
loop_
_entity_poly.entity_id
_entity_poly.type
_entity_poly.pdbx_seq_one_letter_code
_entity_poly.pdbx_strand_id
1 'polypeptide(L)'
;MRFVVVGLFVSIAGILLMGLGAWLGREDSRYGAIEFFGMLLISLIGAGLLVAGLGPLPSWLLQLSGPYGERLPLPLRLAARDLAHRRGRAVLAITLTMMATAFGIALTVIAVGETTQSRAEYSPQARPGSLLIRPTALFVQQPFSAADANTVRAAIEQELPGVPIAQSERPSGESWYFDARAENVEIPEKAVYWDYAIGNEKLLRYLTGDQSTPYDESMAVVITSAEVKVDSVELFYEINENDETATTRTVPAVITRTADPHMETIFIPSKIVQDLGYQLQPNELIVDPTLRRVTVQEQERLDDRLDDAVAETYVERGFEASTWWMPVVAVALLIALACTLATGFGKAANARQARVLRQAGNGSATAFRWFCAFRAGLSTLYGTVLGAVAGCPAGMLLLWPLTVRITWEEPVRVPFETPWPAIVAVVVGLPLLAATLGAILAREQSSR
;
A
#
# COMPACT_ATOMS: atom_id res chain seq x y z
N MET A 1 9.41 -40.81 1.48
CA MET A 1 9.57 -40.26 2.84
C MET A 1 10.79 -39.36 2.99
N ARG A 2 12.02 -39.82 2.64
CA ARG A 2 13.25 -39.00 2.73
C ARG A 2 13.14 -37.57 2.17
N PHE A 3 12.63 -37.39 0.95
CA PHE A 3 12.46 -36.06 0.33
C PHE A 3 11.48 -35.14 1.07
N VAL A 4 10.45 -35.70 1.73
CA VAL A 4 9.47 -34.92 2.50
C VAL A 4 10.09 -34.42 3.80
N VAL A 5 10.88 -35.27 4.47
CA VAL A 5 11.59 -34.90 5.68
C VAL A 5 12.60 -33.79 5.39
N VAL A 6 13.41 -33.94 4.32
CA VAL A 6 14.35 -32.89 3.89
C VAL A 6 13.60 -31.61 3.54
N GLY A 7 12.49 -31.70 2.80
CA GLY A 7 11.65 -30.54 2.48
C GLY A 7 11.13 -29.82 3.73
N LEU A 8 10.66 -30.55 4.74
CA LEU A 8 10.20 -29.97 6.00
C LEU A 8 11.32 -29.22 6.73
N PHE A 9 12.53 -29.79 6.79
CA PHE A 9 13.70 -29.10 7.37
C PHE A 9 14.03 -27.81 6.61
N VAL A 10 13.98 -27.84 5.28
CA VAL A 10 14.19 -26.65 4.44
C VAL A 10 13.11 -25.60 4.71
N SER A 11 11.84 -26.01 4.87
CA SER A 11 10.77 -25.08 5.22
C SER A 11 10.93 -24.46 6.62
N ILE A 12 11.38 -25.24 7.61
CA ILE A 12 11.68 -24.73 8.95
C ILE A 12 12.85 -23.74 8.89
N ALA A 13 13.92 -24.05 8.15
CA ALA A 13 15.03 -23.13 7.95
C ALA A 13 14.58 -21.83 7.26
N GLY A 14 13.66 -21.93 6.30
CA GLY A 14 13.02 -20.77 5.68
C GLY A 14 12.30 -19.89 6.71
N ILE A 15 11.43 -20.48 7.54
CA ILE A 15 10.71 -19.75 8.61
C ILE A 15 11.70 -19.11 9.60
N LEU A 16 12.77 -19.79 9.98
CA LEU A 16 13.79 -19.25 10.88
C LEU A 16 14.53 -18.06 10.27
N LEU A 17 14.87 -18.10 8.97
CA LEU A 17 15.47 -16.97 8.26
C LEU A 17 14.52 -15.78 8.17
N MET A 18 13.23 -16.03 7.89
CA MET A 18 12.21 -14.98 7.91
C MET A 18 12.01 -14.41 9.32
N GLY A 19 12.04 -15.25 10.34
CA GLY A 19 11.97 -14.83 11.74
C GLY A 19 13.17 -13.97 12.15
N LEU A 20 14.37 -14.30 11.66
CA LEU A 20 15.55 -13.47 11.84
C LEU A 20 15.39 -12.10 11.17
N GLY A 21 14.93 -12.06 9.91
CA GLY A 21 14.66 -10.80 9.22
C GLY A 21 13.58 -9.96 9.90
N ALA A 22 12.52 -10.60 10.43
CA ALA A 22 11.47 -9.94 11.19
C ALA A 22 11.96 -9.41 12.55
N TRP A 23 12.84 -10.16 13.23
CA TRP A 23 13.45 -9.75 14.48
C TRP A 23 14.40 -8.56 14.28
N LEU A 24 15.25 -8.61 13.25
CA LEU A 24 16.13 -7.50 12.88
C LEU A 24 15.31 -6.25 12.47
N GLY A 25 14.20 -6.43 11.76
CA GLY A 25 13.28 -5.34 11.41
C GLY A 25 12.37 -4.87 12.55
N ARG A 26 12.39 -5.56 13.71
CA ARG A 26 11.67 -5.15 14.92
C ARG A 26 12.54 -4.27 15.80
N GLU A 27 13.84 -4.55 15.89
CA GLU A 27 14.79 -3.70 16.61
C GLU A 27 14.98 -2.41 15.82
N ASP A 28 14.68 -1.29 16.48
CA ASP A 28 14.62 0.06 15.94
C ASP A 28 16.03 0.53 15.52
N SER A 29 16.45 0.02 14.37
CA SER A 29 17.80 0.17 13.86
C SER A 29 17.85 1.50 13.12
N ARG A 30 18.34 2.53 13.80
CA ARG A 30 18.75 3.82 13.24
C ARG A 30 19.87 3.65 12.20
N TYR A 31 19.63 2.95 11.10
CA TYR A 31 20.70 2.54 10.16
C TYR A 31 20.22 2.43 8.70
N GLY A 32 21.18 2.60 7.79
CA GLY A 32 20.98 3.09 6.42
C GLY A 32 20.40 2.08 5.43
N ALA A 33 20.26 2.51 4.16
CA ALA A 33 19.61 1.73 3.10
C ALA A 33 20.20 0.32 2.93
N ILE A 34 21.49 0.11 3.21
CA ILE A 34 22.19 -1.18 3.03
C ILE A 34 21.65 -2.25 4.00
N GLU A 35 21.45 -1.91 5.29
CA GLU A 35 20.90 -2.87 6.24
C GLU A 35 19.44 -3.22 5.91
N PHE A 36 18.65 -2.22 5.48
CA PHE A 36 17.27 -2.45 5.00
C PHE A 36 17.22 -3.49 3.87
N PHE A 37 18.03 -3.30 2.82
CA PHE A 37 18.10 -4.25 1.71
C PHE A 37 18.56 -5.64 2.16
N GLY A 38 19.51 -5.72 3.10
CA GLY A 38 19.99 -6.98 3.67
C GLY A 38 18.87 -7.76 4.39
N MET A 39 18.12 -7.10 5.26
CA MET A 39 17.01 -7.72 6.01
C MET A 39 15.88 -8.20 5.09
N LEU A 40 15.53 -7.38 4.10
CA LEU A 40 14.52 -7.72 3.10
C LEU A 40 14.97 -8.94 2.28
N LEU A 41 16.23 -8.94 1.81
CA LEU A 41 16.78 -10.05 1.03
C LEU A 41 16.78 -11.37 1.82
N ILE A 42 17.22 -11.35 3.09
CA ILE A 42 17.19 -12.53 3.98
C ILE A 42 15.76 -13.07 4.11
N SER A 43 14.78 -12.18 4.29
CA SER A 43 13.37 -12.55 4.43
C SER A 43 12.79 -13.14 3.14
N LEU A 44 13.12 -12.57 1.98
CA LEU A 44 12.72 -13.11 0.67
C LEU A 44 13.35 -14.48 0.38
N ILE A 45 14.63 -14.66 0.72
CA ILE A 45 15.30 -15.96 0.61
C ILE A 45 14.60 -16.99 1.52
N GLY A 46 14.28 -16.61 2.76
CA GLY A 46 13.52 -17.44 3.69
C GLY A 46 12.14 -17.84 3.15
N ALA A 47 11.41 -16.91 2.54
CA ALA A 47 10.13 -17.18 1.90
C ALA A 47 10.27 -18.16 0.71
N GLY A 48 11.31 -17.98 -0.11
CA GLY A 48 11.64 -18.91 -1.20
C GLY A 48 11.93 -20.32 -0.70
N LEU A 49 12.73 -20.44 0.38
CA LEU A 49 13.04 -21.72 1.03
C LEU A 49 11.79 -22.38 1.62
N LEU A 50 10.90 -21.61 2.24
CA LEU A 50 9.62 -22.10 2.76
C LEU A 50 8.81 -22.77 1.66
N VAL A 51 8.58 -22.06 0.55
CA VAL A 51 7.79 -22.56 -0.58
C VAL A 51 8.47 -23.75 -1.27
N ALA A 52 9.79 -23.68 -1.46
CA ALA A 52 10.57 -24.77 -2.06
C ALA A 52 10.53 -26.04 -1.20
N GLY A 53 10.67 -25.91 0.12
CA GLY A 53 10.63 -27.01 1.08
C GLY A 53 9.26 -27.70 1.17
N LEU A 54 8.17 -26.96 0.94
CA LEU A 54 6.80 -27.52 0.88
C LEU A 54 6.50 -28.20 -0.46
N GLY A 55 7.30 -27.96 -1.50
CA GLY A 55 7.14 -28.51 -2.84
C GLY A 55 6.96 -30.04 -2.94
N PRO A 56 7.60 -30.87 -2.09
CA PRO A 56 7.38 -32.32 -2.04
C PRO A 56 6.07 -32.76 -1.35
N LEU A 57 5.39 -31.91 -0.58
CA LEU A 57 4.19 -32.26 0.18
C LEU A 57 3.00 -32.71 -0.67
N PRO A 58 2.69 -32.10 -1.84
CA PRO A 58 1.66 -32.60 -2.74
C PRO A 58 1.83 -34.09 -3.09
N SER A 59 3.08 -34.52 -3.31
CA SER A 59 3.38 -35.93 -3.60
C SER A 59 3.09 -36.85 -2.43
N TRP A 60 3.26 -36.37 -1.20
CA TRP A 60 2.99 -37.11 0.03
C TRP A 60 1.50 -37.13 0.38
N LEU A 61 0.79 -36.01 0.23
CA LEU A 61 -0.66 -35.90 0.38
C LEU A 61 -1.40 -36.88 -0.53
N LEU A 62 -0.97 -37.01 -1.79
CA LEU A 62 -1.52 -37.99 -2.72
C LEU A 62 -1.21 -39.45 -2.35
N GLN A 63 -0.18 -39.72 -1.54
CA GLN A 63 0.09 -41.06 -1.01
C GLN A 63 -0.78 -41.37 0.21
N LEU A 64 -1.04 -40.38 1.06
CA LEU A 64 -1.87 -40.52 2.26
C LEU A 64 -3.36 -40.65 1.95
N SER A 65 -3.84 -40.15 0.82
CA SER A 65 -5.26 -40.22 0.45
C SER A 65 -5.75 -41.62 0.09
N GLY A 66 -4.84 -42.57 -0.18
CA GLY A 66 -5.16 -43.97 -0.50
C GLY A 66 -6.02 -44.69 0.56
N PRO A 67 -5.61 -44.74 1.84
CA PRO A 67 -6.38 -45.41 2.90
C PRO A 67 -7.69 -44.71 3.30
N TYR A 68 -7.84 -43.39 3.10
CA TYR A 68 -9.06 -42.66 3.47
C TYR A 68 -10.17 -42.69 2.40
N GLY A 69 -9.91 -43.31 1.24
CA GLY A 69 -10.83 -43.37 0.11
C GLY A 69 -12.10 -44.20 0.35
N GLU A 70 -12.13 -45.05 1.38
CA GLU A 70 -13.26 -45.97 1.64
C GLU A 70 -14.51 -45.28 2.18
N ARG A 71 -14.37 -44.13 2.84
CA ARG A 71 -15.50 -43.37 3.44
C ARG A 71 -16.07 -42.27 2.56
N LEU A 72 -15.47 -42.02 1.39
CA LEU A 72 -15.86 -40.89 0.53
C LEU A 72 -16.91 -41.32 -0.51
N PRO A 73 -17.83 -40.42 -0.90
CA PRO A 73 -18.79 -40.68 -1.96
C PRO A 73 -18.10 -41.15 -3.25
N LEU A 74 -18.75 -42.05 -3.99
CA LEU A 74 -18.24 -42.67 -5.23
C LEU A 74 -17.53 -41.69 -6.20
N PRO A 75 -18.08 -40.50 -6.53
CA PRO A 75 -17.43 -39.60 -7.48
C PRO A 75 -16.13 -38.98 -6.93
N LEU A 76 -16.05 -38.76 -5.62
CA LEU A 76 -14.87 -38.18 -4.97
C LEU A 76 -13.75 -39.22 -4.85
N ARG A 77 -14.11 -40.49 -4.60
CA ARG A 77 -13.19 -41.63 -4.64
C ARG A 77 -12.55 -41.83 -6.01
N LEU A 78 -13.34 -41.70 -7.07
CA LEU A 78 -12.84 -41.79 -8.45
C LEU A 78 -11.87 -40.65 -8.78
N ALA A 79 -12.21 -39.42 -8.40
CA ALA A 79 -11.36 -38.25 -8.61
C ALA A 79 -10.01 -38.38 -7.87
N ALA A 80 -10.04 -38.79 -6.60
CA ALA A 80 -8.83 -39.03 -5.81
C ALA A 80 -7.94 -40.13 -6.43
N ARG A 81 -8.56 -41.22 -6.93
CA ARG A 81 -7.83 -42.31 -7.62
C ARG A 81 -7.22 -41.86 -8.95
N ASP A 82 -7.89 -41.02 -9.73
CA ASP A 82 -7.34 -40.45 -10.99
C ASP A 82 -6.12 -39.56 -10.72
N LEU A 83 -6.20 -38.69 -9.71
CA LEU A 83 -5.08 -37.86 -9.25
C LEU A 83 -3.89 -38.72 -8.81
N ALA A 84 -4.16 -39.79 -8.05
CA ALA A 84 -3.13 -40.73 -7.59
C ALA A 84 -2.55 -41.61 -8.72
N HIS A 85 -3.24 -41.74 -9.86
CA HIS A 85 -2.72 -42.47 -11.02
C HIS A 85 -1.89 -41.54 -11.93
N ARG A 86 -2.28 -40.28 -12.09
CA ARG A 86 -1.57 -39.26 -12.89
C ARG A 86 -0.68 -38.36 -12.03
N ARG A 87 0.09 -38.96 -11.13
CA ARG A 87 0.84 -38.25 -10.07
C ARG A 87 1.70 -37.11 -10.59
N GLY A 88 2.46 -37.31 -11.66
CA GLY A 88 3.38 -36.26 -12.16
C GLY A 88 2.68 -34.95 -12.53
N ARG A 89 1.53 -35.03 -13.25
CA ARG A 89 0.77 -33.84 -13.65
C ARG A 89 -0.04 -33.26 -12.48
N ALA A 90 -0.59 -34.12 -11.63
CA ALA A 90 -1.34 -33.69 -10.45
C ALA A 90 -0.45 -32.95 -9.44
N VAL A 91 0.74 -33.49 -9.16
CA VAL A 91 1.73 -32.85 -8.29
C VAL A 91 2.13 -31.49 -8.85
N LEU A 92 2.48 -31.41 -10.13
CA LEU A 92 2.83 -30.14 -10.77
C LEU A 92 1.70 -29.10 -10.63
N ALA A 93 0.46 -29.49 -10.90
CA ALA A 93 -0.70 -28.60 -10.78
C ALA A 93 -0.87 -28.09 -9.35
N ILE A 94 -0.86 -29.00 -8.37
CA ILE A 94 -1.04 -28.67 -6.95
C ILE A 94 0.10 -27.76 -6.48
N THR A 95 1.35 -28.02 -6.88
CA THR A 95 2.51 -27.19 -6.52
C THR A 95 2.39 -25.78 -7.11
N LEU A 96 2.01 -25.64 -8.38
CA LEU A 96 1.83 -24.33 -9.00
C LEU A 96 0.67 -23.55 -8.34
N THR A 97 -0.44 -24.22 -8.06
CA THR A 97 -1.56 -23.63 -7.31
C THR A 97 -1.14 -23.23 -5.90
N MET A 98 -0.35 -24.05 -5.22
CA MET A 98 0.24 -23.73 -3.90
C MET A 98 1.11 -22.48 -3.97
N MET A 99 2.03 -22.38 -4.93
CA MET A 99 2.90 -21.20 -5.10
C MET A 99 2.08 -19.93 -5.34
N ALA A 100 1.13 -19.99 -6.27
CA ALA A 100 0.29 -18.85 -6.63
C ALA A 100 -0.62 -18.40 -5.47
N THR A 101 -1.20 -19.35 -4.74
CA THR A 101 -2.05 -19.04 -3.57
C THR A 101 -1.23 -18.59 -2.36
N ALA A 102 -0.04 -19.14 -2.14
CA ALA A 102 0.90 -18.66 -1.11
C ALA A 102 1.28 -17.20 -1.35
N PHE A 103 1.63 -16.86 -2.59
CA PHE A 103 1.94 -15.49 -2.98
C PHE A 103 0.73 -14.55 -2.79
N GLY A 104 -0.44 -14.93 -3.30
CA GLY A 104 -1.65 -14.11 -3.15
C GLY A 104 -2.06 -13.88 -1.69
N ILE A 105 -1.97 -14.93 -0.84
CA ILE A 105 -2.27 -14.82 0.59
C ILE A 105 -1.23 -13.97 1.31
N ALA A 106 0.07 -14.19 1.06
CA ALA A 106 1.14 -13.40 1.66
C ALA A 106 0.99 -11.91 1.32
N LEU A 107 0.76 -11.59 0.04
CA LEU A 107 0.54 -10.22 -0.41
C LEU A 107 -0.71 -9.58 0.22
N THR A 108 -1.79 -10.35 0.37
CA THR A 108 -3.01 -9.86 1.05
C THR A 108 -2.75 -9.56 2.52
N VAL A 109 -2.02 -10.44 3.23
CA VAL A 109 -1.64 -10.22 4.64
C VAL A 109 -0.77 -8.98 4.78
N ILE A 110 0.25 -8.83 3.93
CA ILE A 110 1.14 -7.67 3.90
C ILE A 110 0.33 -6.39 3.64
N ALA A 111 -0.48 -6.36 2.58
CA ALA A 111 -1.24 -5.17 2.20
C ALA A 111 -2.23 -4.73 3.28
N VAL A 112 -2.90 -5.67 3.96
CA VAL A 112 -3.83 -5.36 5.05
C VAL A 112 -3.07 -4.82 6.28
N GLY A 113 -1.93 -5.42 6.63
CA GLY A 113 -1.14 -4.90 7.75
C GLY A 113 -0.46 -3.57 7.44
N GLU A 114 0.03 -3.34 6.20
CA GLU A 114 0.47 -2.02 5.74
C GLU A 114 -0.66 -1.01 5.82
N THR A 115 -1.87 -1.36 5.38
CA THR A 115 -3.04 -0.47 5.50
C THR A 115 -3.35 -0.14 6.96
N THR A 116 -3.22 -1.11 7.87
CA THR A 116 -3.46 -0.92 9.31
C THR A 116 -2.40 0.01 9.91
N GLN A 117 -1.13 -0.21 9.57
CA GLN A 117 0.01 0.61 9.99
C GLN A 117 -0.11 2.04 9.45
N SER A 118 -0.32 2.19 8.14
CA SER A 118 -0.47 3.49 7.49
C SER A 118 -1.68 4.26 8.02
N ARG A 119 -2.76 3.59 8.45
CA ARG A 119 -3.89 4.25 9.11
C ARG A 119 -3.53 4.79 10.49
N ALA A 120 -2.70 4.06 11.24
CA ALA A 120 -2.26 4.48 12.56
C ALA A 120 -1.25 5.65 12.48
N GLU A 121 -0.42 5.64 11.44
CA GLU A 121 0.55 6.70 11.13
C GLU A 121 -0.07 7.88 10.37
N TYR A 122 -1.31 7.75 9.90
CA TYR A 122 -1.94 8.77 9.08
C TYR A 122 -2.08 10.09 9.84
N SER A 123 -1.49 11.14 9.28
CA SER A 123 -1.72 12.53 9.64
C SER A 123 -2.25 13.27 8.41
N PRO A 124 -3.29 14.11 8.54
CA PRO A 124 -3.73 14.98 7.46
C PRO A 124 -2.56 15.82 6.96
N GLN A 125 -2.49 16.02 5.64
CA GLN A 125 -1.48 16.87 5.00
C GLN A 125 -2.03 18.24 4.59
N ALA A 126 -3.34 18.45 4.74
CA ALA A 126 -4.02 19.72 4.50
C ALA A 126 -5.38 19.75 5.19
N ARG A 127 -6.13 20.85 5.02
CA ARG A 127 -7.55 20.88 5.40
C ARG A 127 -8.33 19.87 4.57
N PRO A 128 -9.29 19.12 5.13
CA PRO A 128 -10.10 18.18 4.38
C PRO A 128 -10.77 18.81 3.14
N GLY A 129 -10.54 18.21 1.99
CA GLY A 129 -11.05 18.61 0.68
C GLY A 129 -10.14 19.57 -0.10
N SER A 130 -9.01 20.00 0.47
CA SER A 130 -8.06 20.87 -0.23
C SER A 130 -7.30 20.10 -1.30
N LEU A 131 -7.10 20.73 -2.45
CA LEU A 131 -6.16 20.26 -3.46
C LEU A 131 -4.82 20.94 -3.22
N LEU A 132 -3.78 20.14 -3.09
CA LEU A 132 -2.39 20.52 -2.95
C LEU A 132 -1.64 20.10 -4.19
N ILE A 133 -0.77 20.97 -4.68
CA ILE A 133 0.09 20.68 -5.80
C ILE A 133 1.50 21.07 -5.37
N ARG A 134 2.38 20.07 -5.36
CA ARG A 134 3.74 20.17 -4.83
C ARG A 134 4.74 19.79 -5.91
N PRO A 135 5.98 20.31 -5.85
CA PRO A 135 7.03 19.90 -6.76
C PRO A 135 7.39 18.43 -6.52
N THR A 136 7.55 17.68 -7.60
CA THR A 136 7.99 16.29 -7.52
C THR A 136 9.46 16.26 -7.11
N ALA A 137 9.78 15.55 -6.03
CA ALA A 137 11.15 15.41 -5.55
C ALA A 137 11.51 13.96 -5.26
N LEU A 138 12.66 13.50 -5.79
CA LEU A 138 13.16 12.14 -5.58
C LEU A 138 13.95 11.98 -4.27
N PHE A 139 14.52 13.06 -3.74
CA PHE A 139 15.42 13.01 -2.58
C PHE A 139 15.18 14.12 -1.55
N VAL A 140 15.08 15.38 -2.00
CA VAL A 140 14.84 16.55 -1.15
C VAL A 140 13.77 17.41 -1.82
N GLN A 141 12.71 17.76 -1.10
CA GLN A 141 11.70 18.69 -1.60
C GLN A 141 12.35 20.03 -1.89
N GLN A 142 12.46 20.37 -3.18
CA GLN A 142 12.85 21.71 -3.62
C GLN A 142 11.60 22.49 -4.00
N PRO A 143 11.54 23.79 -3.72
CA PRO A 143 10.43 24.62 -4.19
C PRO A 143 10.36 24.64 -5.73
N PHE A 144 9.19 24.97 -6.26
CA PHE A 144 8.98 25.11 -7.69
C PHE A 144 9.92 26.15 -8.31
N SER A 145 10.46 25.82 -9.48
CA SER A 145 11.01 26.84 -10.36
C SER A 145 9.90 27.80 -10.79
N ALA A 146 10.26 29.06 -11.10
CA ALA A 146 9.29 30.04 -11.56
C ALA A 146 8.55 29.59 -12.85
N ALA A 147 9.22 28.83 -13.71
CA ALA A 147 8.63 28.27 -14.92
C ALA A 147 7.60 27.18 -14.59
N ASP A 148 7.96 26.25 -13.71
CA ASP A 148 7.09 25.13 -13.32
C ASP A 148 5.86 25.62 -12.57
N ALA A 149 6.03 26.56 -11.64
CA ALA A 149 4.90 27.18 -10.94
C ALA A 149 3.92 27.85 -11.90
N ASN A 150 4.41 28.49 -12.98
CA ASN A 150 3.55 29.10 -14.00
C ASN A 150 2.84 28.06 -14.86
N THR A 151 3.53 26.97 -15.22
CA THR A 151 2.92 25.83 -15.93
C THR A 151 1.80 25.21 -15.11
N VAL A 152 2.04 24.98 -13.81
CA VAL A 152 1.03 24.44 -12.89
C VAL A 152 -0.16 25.39 -12.74
N ARG A 153 0.09 26.69 -12.54
CA ARG A 153 -1.01 27.69 -12.48
C ARG A 153 -1.85 27.71 -13.75
N ALA A 154 -1.22 27.61 -14.92
CA ALA A 154 -1.93 27.56 -16.20
C ALA A 154 -2.80 26.29 -16.32
N ALA A 155 -2.29 25.14 -15.85
CA ALA A 155 -3.05 23.90 -15.82
C ALA A 155 -4.26 23.97 -14.87
N ILE A 156 -4.08 24.57 -13.68
CA ILE A 156 -5.17 24.81 -12.73
C ILE A 156 -6.22 25.73 -13.35
N GLU A 157 -5.83 26.87 -13.93
CA GLU A 157 -6.79 27.81 -14.52
C GLU A 157 -7.59 27.18 -15.66
N GLN A 158 -6.99 26.25 -16.41
CA GLN A 158 -7.68 25.56 -17.50
C GLN A 158 -8.73 24.56 -16.99
N GLU A 159 -8.45 23.81 -15.93
CA GLU A 159 -9.38 22.80 -15.39
C GLU A 159 -10.35 23.32 -14.34
N LEU A 160 -9.90 24.32 -13.59
CA LEU A 160 -10.60 24.95 -12.47
C LEU A 160 -10.66 26.48 -12.70
N PRO A 161 -11.38 26.93 -13.75
CA PRO A 161 -11.38 28.34 -14.14
C PRO A 161 -11.96 29.23 -13.05
N GLY A 162 -11.29 30.36 -12.79
CA GLY A 162 -11.73 31.36 -11.83
C GLY A 162 -11.57 30.97 -10.35
N VAL A 163 -10.85 29.88 -10.04
CA VAL A 163 -10.60 29.46 -8.66
C VAL A 163 -9.33 30.15 -8.12
N PRO A 164 -9.41 30.92 -7.02
CA PRO A 164 -8.23 31.51 -6.41
C PRO A 164 -7.25 30.45 -5.89
N ILE A 165 -5.99 30.58 -6.29
CA ILE A 165 -4.90 29.73 -5.82
C ILE A 165 -4.22 30.43 -4.64
N ALA A 166 -4.19 29.75 -3.48
CA ALA A 166 -3.32 30.09 -2.36
C ALA A 166 -1.95 29.46 -2.58
N GLN A 167 -0.91 30.04 -1.99
CA GLN A 167 0.46 29.58 -2.21
C GLN A 167 1.24 29.66 -0.90
N SER A 168 1.87 28.54 -0.55
CA SER A 168 2.90 28.50 0.48
C SER A 168 4.27 28.71 -0.17
N GLU A 169 5.10 29.51 0.46
CA GLU A 169 6.41 29.91 -0.04
C GLU A 169 7.51 29.42 0.90
N ARG A 170 8.68 29.17 0.33
CA ARG A 170 9.90 28.91 1.11
C ARG A 170 11.04 29.81 0.64
N PRO A 171 11.97 30.18 1.53
CA PRO A 171 13.24 30.73 1.12
C PRO A 171 13.91 29.76 0.13
N SER A 172 14.32 30.26 -1.04
CA SER A 172 15.19 29.49 -1.95
C SER A 172 16.57 29.35 -1.34
N GLY A 173 17.35 28.29 -1.63
CA GLY A 173 18.75 28.14 -1.18
C GLY A 173 18.99 26.88 -0.34
N GLU A 174 20.14 26.21 -0.51
CA GLU A 174 20.39 24.87 0.06
C GLU A 174 20.80 24.86 1.55
N SER A 175 21.10 26.01 2.16
CA SER A 175 21.80 26.06 3.45
C SER A 175 21.39 27.20 4.39
N TRP A 176 20.23 27.83 4.19
CA TRP A 176 19.79 28.92 5.06
C TRP A 176 18.83 28.44 6.13
N TYR A 177 19.22 28.62 7.39
CA TYR A 177 18.35 28.40 8.54
C TYR A 177 17.34 29.56 8.65
N PHE A 178 16.05 29.23 8.72
CA PHE A 178 14.97 30.14 9.06
C PHE A 178 14.00 29.40 9.97
N ASP A 179 13.72 29.96 11.14
CA ASP A 179 12.80 29.43 12.15
C ASP A 179 12.00 30.59 12.77
N ALA A 180 10.81 30.28 13.28
CA ALA A 180 9.93 31.26 13.90
C ALA A 180 9.34 30.69 15.18
N ARG A 181 9.41 31.46 16.27
CA ARG A 181 8.93 31.02 17.58
C ARG A 181 8.05 32.07 18.22
N ALA A 182 6.96 31.62 18.81
CA ALA A 182 6.08 32.42 19.63
C ALA A 182 6.24 32.01 21.10
N GLU A 183 6.41 32.98 21.98
CA GLU A 183 6.51 32.69 23.41
C GLU A 183 5.19 32.08 23.91
N ASN A 184 5.26 31.03 24.73
CA ASN A 184 4.11 30.33 25.33
C ASN A 184 3.17 29.64 24.33
N VAL A 185 3.59 29.44 23.08
CA VAL A 185 2.84 28.65 22.09
C VAL A 185 3.72 27.52 21.58
N GLU A 186 3.27 26.29 21.79
CA GLU A 186 3.91 25.09 21.27
C GLU A 186 3.05 24.56 20.11
N ILE A 187 3.59 24.61 18.89
CA ILE A 187 2.90 24.08 17.72
C ILE A 187 2.95 22.55 17.79
N PRO A 188 1.82 21.84 17.65
CA PRO A 188 1.83 20.39 17.68
C PRO A 188 2.73 19.80 16.58
N GLU A 189 3.57 18.80 16.89
CA GLU A 189 4.42 18.10 15.90
C GLU A 189 3.62 17.51 14.73
N LYS A 190 2.33 17.21 14.96
CA LYS A 190 1.41 16.68 13.95
C LYS A 190 0.72 17.76 13.09
N ALA A 191 1.03 19.03 13.32
CA ALA A 191 0.51 20.10 12.50
C ALA A 191 1.11 20.03 11.08
N VAL A 192 0.32 20.42 10.09
CA VAL A 192 0.73 20.35 8.68
C VAL A 192 1.88 21.29 8.37
N TYR A 193 1.88 22.47 8.99
CA TYR A 193 2.94 23.46 8.91
C TYR A 193 3.57 23.62 10.30
N TRP A 194 4.14 22.54 10.83
CA TRP A 194 4.66 22.47 12.21
C TRP A 194 5.74 23.53 12.50
N ASP A 195 6.56 23.90 11.52
CA ASP A 195 7.53 25.00 11.63
C ASP A 195 6.82 26.36 11.54
N TYR A 196 6.44 26.75 10.32
CA TYR A 196 5.81 28.01 9.97
C TYR A 196 5.25 27.94 8.55
N ALA A 197 4.39 28.91 8.22
CA ALA A 197 3.86 29.08 6.86
C ALA A 197 4.16 30.50 6.35
N ILE A 198 4.85 30.61 5.21
CA ILE A 198 5.15 31.90 4.58
C ILE A 198 4.23 32.07 3.37
N GLY A 199 3.58 33.22 3.27
CA GLY A 199 2.75 33.53 2.10
C GLY A 199 2.01 34.85 2.21
N ASN A 200 0.97 34.98 1.39
CA ASN A 200 0.13 36.17 1.31
C ASN A 200 -1.23 35.98 1.99
N GLU A 201 -2.09 36.99 1.86
CA GLU A 201 -3.46 37.01 2.37
C GLU A 201 -4.26 35.73 2.05
N LYS A 202 -4.10 35.16 0.84
CA LYS A 202 -4.84 33.95 0.44
C LYS A 202 -4.43 32.74 1.26
N LEU A 203 -3.14 32.60 1.58
CA LEU A 203 -2.65 31.53 2.43
C LEU A 203 -3.17 31.70 3.86
N LEU A 204 -3.13 32.91 4.41
CA LEU A 204 -3.66 33.19 5.75
C LEU A 204 -5.15 32.81 5.88
N ARG A 205 -5.96 33.18 4.89
CA ARG A 205 -7.38 32.82 4.83
C ARG A 205 -7.59 31.31 4.70
N TYR A 206 -6.76 30.63 3.91
CA TYR A 206 -6.78 29.17 3.80
C TYR A 206 -6.47 28.49 5.14
N LEU A 207 -5.40 28.90 5.83
CA LEU A 207 -4.94 28.32 7.09
C LEU A 207 -5.97 28.51 8.21
N THR A 208 -6.55 29.71 8.30
CA THR A 208 -7.58 30.02 9.31
C THR A 208 -8.94 29.42 8.96
N GLY A 209 -9.19 29.17 7.68
CA GLY A 209 -10.48 28.74 7.15
C GLY A 209 -11.55 29.84 7.15
N ASP A 210 -11.15 31.08 7.41
CA ASP A 210 -12.01 32.27 7.43
C ASP A 210 -11.53 33.28 6.40
N GLN A 211 -12.39 33.56 5.42
CA GLN A 211 -12.11 34.53 4.36
C GLN A 211 -12.12 35.99 4.87
N SER A 212 -12.66 36.25 6.06
CA SER A 212 -12.71 37.57 6.68
C SER A 212 -11.50 37.90 7.56
N THR A 213 -10.57 36.95 7.74
CA THR A 213 -9.36 37.15 8.54
C THR A 213 -8.59 38.37 8.06
N PRO A 214 -8.28 39.35 8.95
CA PRO A 214 -7.53 40.53 8.58
C PRO A 214 -6.08 40.16 8.25
N TYR A 215 -5.53 40.80 7.23
CA TYR A 215 -4.15 40.61 6.78
C TYR A 215 -3.40 41.93 6.82
N ASP A 216 -2.24 41.92 7.47
CA ASP A 216 -1.28 43.03 7.49
C ASP A 216 0.09 42.48 7.10
N GLU A 217 0.76 43.12 6.15
CA GLU A 217 2.05 42.68 5.64
C GLU A 217 3.19 42.85 6.67
N SER A 218 2.96 43.61 7.74
CA SER A 218 3.95 43.92 8.78
C SER A 218 3.78 43.12 10.08
N MET A 219 2.72 42.32 10.19
CA MET A 219 2.40 41.56 11.41
C MET A 219 2.36 40.06 11.14
N ALA A 220 3.02 39.28 12.00
CA ALA A 220 2.89 37.83 12.01
C ALA A 220 1.54 37.41 12.59
N VAL A 221 1.04 36.24 12.23
CA VAL A 221 -0.21 35.70 12.78
C VAL A 221 0.04 34.34 13.39
N VAL A 222 -0.18 34.21 14.69
CA VAL A 222 -0.11 32.92 15.38
C VAL A 222 -1.48 32.26 15.30
N ILE A 223 -1.52 31.11 14.62
CA ILE A 223 -2.74 30.34 14.39
C ILE A 223 -2.74 29.20 15.39
N THR A 224 -3.58 29.29 16.43
CA THR A 224 -3.66 28.27 17.47
C THR A 224 -5.09 28.12 18.00
N SER A 225 -5.43 26.92 18.49
CA SER A 225 -6.68 26.68 19.22
C SER A 225 -6.58 27.06 20.70
N ALA A 226 -5.37 27.25 21.23
CA ALA A 226 -5.12 27.56 22.63
C ALA A 226 -5.50 29.01 22.99
N GLU A 227 -5.98 29.21 24.22
CA GLU A 227 -6.26 30.54 24.76
C GLU A 227 -4.97 31.17 25.32
N VAL A 228 -4.11 31.65 24.43
CA VAL A 228 -2.84 32.30 24.77
C VAL A 228 -2.88 33.78 24.38
N LYS A 229 -2.00 34.59 24.95
CA LYS A 229 -1.69 35.94 24.46
C LYS A 229 -0.27 35.93 23.91
N VAL A 230 -0.11 36.45 22.70
CA VAL A 230 1.17 36.57 22.01
C VAL A 230 1.19 37.97 21.42
N ASP A 231 2.15 38.76 21.86
CA ASP A 231 2.34 40.15 21.42
C ASP A 231 3.39 40.24 20.28
N SER A 232 4.26 39.24 20.17
CA SER A 232 5.32 39.19 19.17
C SER A 232 5.80 37.76 18.86
N VAL A 233 6.38 37.59 17.68
CA VAL A 233 7.07 36.37 17.21
C VAL A 233 8.55 36.69 17.02
N GLU A 234 9.43 35.79 17.47
CA GLU A 234 10.86 35.84 17.23
C GLU A 234 11.21 35.04 15.98
N LEU A 235 11.85 35.71 15.01
CA LEU A 235 12.36 35.09 13.79
C LEU A 235 13.85 34.85 13.95
N PHE A 236 14.29 33.60 13.81
CA PHE A 236 15.70 33.20 13.79
C PHE A 236 16.10 32.93 12.36
N TYR A 237 17.15 33.57 11.88
CA TYR A 237 17.52 33.46 10.46
C TYR A 237 19.01 33.68 10.20
N GLU A 238 19.52 33.05 9.16
CA GLU A 238 20.92 33.15 8.69
C GLU A 238 20.98 33.74 7.28
N ILE A 239 21.61 34.90 7.14
CA ILE A 239 21.69 35.60 5.84
C ILE A 239 22.77 34.97 4.94
N ASN A 240 23.83 34.43 5.53
CA ASN A 240 24.93 33.78 4.80
C ASN A 240 25.19 32.37 5.34
N GLU A 241 25.52 31.45 4.43
CA GLU A 241 25.90 30.05 4.73
C GLU A 241 27.12 29.91 5.66
N ASN A 242 27.94 30.96 5.77
CA ASN A 242 29.14 30.99 6.63
C ASN A 242 28.91 31.67 7.99
N ASP A 243 27.70 32.19 8.28
CA ASP A 243 27.41 32.77 9.58
C ASP A 243 27.19 31.64 10.60
N GLU A 244 28.10 31.50 11.58
CA GLU A 244 27.97 30.54 12.69
C GLU A 244 26.90 30.95 13.72
N THR A 245 26.25 32.11 13.55
CA THR A 245 25.29 32.66 14.51
C THR A 245 24.00 33.14 13.82
N ALA A 246 22.90 32.45 14.11
CA ALA A 246 21.56 32.88 13.73
C ALA A 246 21.25 34.28 14.30
N THR A 247 20.75 35.17 13.44
CA THR A 247 20.26 36.50 13.84
C THR A 247 18.81 36.38 14.28
N THR A 248 18.43 37.12 15.33
CA THR A 248 17.05 37.17 15.81
C THR A 248 16.40 38.51 15.50
N ARG A 249 15.17 38.49 14.98
CA ARG A 249 14.32 39.69 14.80
C ARG A 249 12.94 39.46 15.37
N THR A 250 12.49 40.36 16.23
CA THR A 250 11.14 40.33 16.81
C THR A 250 10.17 41.09 15.91
N VAL A 251 9.02 40.48 15.61
CA VAL A 251 7.95 41.05 14.79
C VAL A 251 6.65 41.08 15.58
N PRO A 252 5.83 42.15 15.51
CA PRO A 252 4.52 42.18 16.15
C PRO A 252 3.64 41.03 15.65
N ALA A 253 2.87 40.43 16.56
CA ALA A 253 2.03 39.29 16.22
C ALA A 253 0.60 39.45 16.72
N VAL A 254 -0.33 38.85 16.00
CA VAL A 254 -1.75 38.75 16.38
C VAL A 254 -2.15 37.29 16.42
N ILE A 255 -3.05 36.93 17.33
CA ILE A 255 -3.57 35.57 17.42
C ILE A 255 -4.87 35.44 16.63
N THR A 256 -4.96 34.38 15.84
CA THR A 256 -6.20 33.96 15.19
C THR A 256 -6.49 32.49 15.52
N ARG A 257 -7.77 32.16 15.72
CA ARG A 257 -8.19 30.77 15.91
C ARG A 257 -8.35 30.07 14.57
N THR A 258 -7.89 28.83 14.49
CA THR A 258 -8.17 27.94 13.35
C THR A 258 -9.42 27.11 13.60
N ALA A 259 -10.16 26.82 12.53
CA ALA A 259 -11.24 25.84 12.56
C ALA A 259 -10.72 24.38 12.56
N ASP A 260 -9.46 24.14 12.20
CA ASP A 260 -8.83 22.82 12.12
C ASP A 260 -7.54 22.79 12.99
N PRO A 261 -7.49 21.97 14.06
CA PRO A 261 -6.31 21.82 14.91
C PRO A 261 -5.04 21.37 14.19
N HIS A 262 -5.15 20.72 13.02
CA HIS A 262 -3.96 20.32 12.25
C HIS A 262 -3.33 21.49 11.48
N MET A 263 -4.01 22.64 11.40
CA MET A 263 -3.51 23.86 10.75
C MET A 263 -2.89 24.85 11.75
N GLU A 264 -2.65 24.44 12.99
CA GLU A 264 -1.94 25.28 13.95
C GLU A 264 -0.52 25.55 13.45
N THR A 265 -0.15 26.83 13.35
CA THR A 265 1.14 27.25 12.78
C THR A 265 1.41 28.73 13.07
N ILE A 266 2.62 29.19 12.79
CA ILE A 266 2.97 30.60 12.76
C ILE A 266 2.97 31.05 11.29
N PHE A 267 2.03 31.92 10.94
CA PHE A 267 1.97 32.52 9.62
C PHE A 267 2.81 33.80 9.56
N ILE A 268 3.67 33.89 8.54
CA ILE A 268 4.57 35.01 8.31
C ILE A 268 4.29 35.59 6.92
N PRO A 269 3.89 36.87 6.82
CA PRO A 269 3.76 37.54 5.53
C PRO A 269 5.05 37.49 4.71
N SER A 270 4.94 37.16 3.41
CA SER A 270 6.07 37.10 2.47
C SER A 270 6.96 38.33 2.50
N LYS A 271 6.37 39.52 2.70
CA LYS A 271 7.09 40.80 2.74
C LYS A 271 8.11 40.88 3.88
N ILE A 272 7.79 40.37 5.07
CA ILE A 272 8.72 40.37 6.21
C ILE A 272 9.97 39.57 5.86
N VAL A 273 9.81 38.43 5.20
CA VAL A 273 10.91 37.54 4.82
C VAL A 273 11.72 38.13 3.66
N GLN A 274 11.07 38.79 2.72
CA GLN A 274 11.75 39.53 1.64
C GLN A 274 12.54 40.74 2.16
N ASP A 275 12.01 41.47 3.14
CA ASP A 275 12.70 42.59 3.81
C ASP A 275 13.94 42.12 4.60
N LEU A 276 14.01 40.84 4.95
CA LEU A 276 15.21 40.20 5.53
C LEU A 276 16.27 39.83 4.48
N GLY A 277 15.96 39.97 3.18
CA GLY A 277 16.87 39.70 2.07
C GLY A 277 16.71 38.33 1.40
N TYR A 278 15.73 37.52 1.83
CA TYR A 278 15.46 36.22 1.21
C TYR A 278 14.70 36.34 -0.09
N GLN A 279 15.05 35.47 -1.04
CA GLN A 279 14.21 35.21 -2.21
C GLN A 279 13.25 34.07 -1.89
N LEU A 280 11.97 34.29 -2.17
CA LEU A 280 10.92 33.31 -1.92
C LEU A 280 10.56 32.59 -3.22
N GLN A 281 10.38 31.27 -3.13
CA GLN A 281 9.89 30.44 -4.22
C GLN A 281 8.61 29.70 -3.78
N PRO A 282 7.67 29.43 -4.72
CA PRO A 282 6.48 28.65 -4.43
C PRO A 282 6.87 27.24 -3.97
N ASN A 283 6.49 26.85 -2.77
CA ASN A 283 6.70 25.48 -2.27
C ASN A 283 5.48 24.60 -2.54
N GLU A 284 4.28 25.18 -2.43
CA GLU A 284 3.02 24.46 -2.59
C GLU A 284 1.96 25.41 -3.15
N LEU A 285 1.18 24.92 -4.12
CA LEU A 285 0.01 25.60 -4.65
C LEU A 285 -1.25 24.91 -4.12
N ILE A 286 -2.18 25.70 -3.59
CA ILE A 286 -3.31 25.20 -2.79
C ILE A 286 -4.60 25.76 -3.35
N VAL A 287 -5.59 24.89 -3.53
CA VAL A 287 -6.98 25.27 -3.79
C VAL A 287 -7.80 25.06 -2.51
N ASP A 288 -8.37 26.16 -2.02
CA ASP A 288 -9.14 26.17 -0.79
C ASP A 288 -10.47 25.40 -0.95
N PRO A 289 -10.77 24.42 -0.08
CA PRO A 289 -12.00 23.63 -0.12
C PRO A 289 -13.28 24.43 0.08
N THR A 290 -13.20 25.63 0.69
CA THR A 290 -14.34 26.54 0.84
C THR A 290 -14.73 27.22 -0.47
N LEU A 291 -13.79 27.33 -1.40
CA LEU A 291 -13.98 27.96 -2.71
C LEU A 291 -14.35 26.92 -3.77
N ARG A 292 -13.61 25.80 -3.81
CA ARG A 292 -13.87 24.69 -4.73
C ARG A 292 -13.47 23.37 -4.08
N ARG A 293 -14.43 22.45 -3.99
CA ARG A 293 -14.13 21.04 -3.71
C ARG A 293 -13.82 20.31 -5.00
N VAL A 294 -12.58 19.85 -5.14
CA VAL A 294 -12.09 19.16 -6.32
C VAL A 294 -12.57 17.71 -6.32
N THR A 295 -13.19 17.29 -7.42
CA THR A 295 -13.67 15.91 -7.62
C THR A 295 -12.55 14.99 -8.09
N VAL A 296 -12.75 13.67 -7.95
CA VAL A 296 -11.80 12.64 -8.45
C VAL A 296 -11.49 12.84 -9.94
N GLN A 297 -12.52 13.10 -10.75
CA GLN A 297 -12.38 13.29 -12.19
C GLN A 297 -11.68 14.60 -12.57
N GLU A 298 -11.71 15.61 -11.69
CA GLU A 298 -10.97 16.86 -11.91
C GLU A 298 -9.50 16.68 -11.54
N GLN A 299 -9.23 15.95 -10.45
CA GLN A 299 -7.87 15.57 -10.08
C GLN A 299 -7.23 14.71 -11.17
N GLU A 300 -7.89 13.66 -11.64
CA GLU A 300 -7.39 12.80 -12.73
C GLU A 300 -7.09 13.60 -14.01
N ARG A 301 -7.95 14.54 -14.38
CA ARG A 301 -7.69 15.42 -15.53
C ARG A 301 -6.51 16.35 -15.31
N LEU A 302 -6.30 16.82 -14.08
CA LEU A 302 -5.17 17.66 -13.75
C LEU A 302 -3.87 16.84 -13.79
N ASP A 303 -3.87 15.64 -13.21
CA ASP A 303 -2.77 14.67 -13.25
C ASP A 303 -2.41 14.30 -14.70
N ASP A 304 -3.39 13.96 -15.55
CA ASP A 304 -3.16 13.60 -16.96
C ASP A 304 -2.49 14.72 -17.80
N ARG A 305 -2.56 15.98 -17.32
CA ARG A 305 -2.01 17.14 -18.02
C ARG A 305 -0.71 17.64 -17.40
N LEU A 306 -0.53 17.47 -16.10
CA LEU A 306 0.72 17.80 -15.44
C LEU A 306 1.71 16.67 -15.71
N ASP A 307 2.96 17.04 -15.95
CA ASP A 307 4.01 16.04 -16.01
C ASP A 307 4.32 15.58 -14.58
N ASP A 308 4.27 14.28 -14.31
CA ASP A 308 4.63 13.68 -13.02
C ASP A 308 6.04 14.10 -12.56
N ALA A 309 6.93 14.45 -13.50
CA ALA A 309 8.26 14.96 -13.19
C ALA A 309 8.27 16.41 -12.65
N VAL A 310 7.19 17.17 -12.87
CA VAL A 310 7.06 18.58 -12.51
C VAL A 310 6.31 18.75 -11.20
N ALA A 311 5.14 18.10 -11.06
CA ALA A 311 4.30 18.28 -9.89
C ALA A 311 3.51 17.02 -9.54
N GLU A 312 3.34 16.78 -8.24
CA GLU A 312 2.41 15.80 -7.68
C GLU A 312 1.15 16.54 -7.23
N THR A 313 -0.03 16.00 -7.58
CA THR A 313 -1.30 16.50 -7.07
C THR A 313 -1.87 15.60 -5.98
N TYR A 314 -2.40 16.23 -4.94
CA TYR A 314 -2.96 15.52 -3.79
C TYR A 314 -4.21 16.22 -3.31
N VAL A 315 -5.31 15.48 -3.14
CA VAL A 315 -6.52 15.99 -2.51
C VAL A 315 -6.68 15.34 -1.15
N GLU A 316 -6.74 16.14 -0.10
CA GLU A 316 -6.93 15.62 1.26
C GLU A 316 -8.36 15.08 1.42
N ARG A 317 -8.50 13.76 1.52
CA ARG A 317 -9.80 13.07 1.65
C ARG A 317 -9.90 12.21 2.91
N GLY A 318 -8.92 12.32 3.81
CA GLY A 318 -8.76 11.35 4.89
C GLY A 318 -7.86 10.20 4.47
N PHE A 319 -7.78 9.19 5.34
CA PHE A 319 -7.04 7.98 5.06
C PHE A 319 -7.68 7.17 3.91
N GLU A 320 -6.96 7.04 2.79
CA GLU A 320 -7.33 6.16 1.68
C GLU A 320 -6.42 4.93 1.65
N ALA A 321 -7.04 3.74 1.65
CA ALA A 321 -6.28 2.49 1.58
C ALA A 321 -5.78 2.25 0.15
N SER A 322 -4.51 1.91 0.04
CA SER A 322 -3.90 1.54 -1.24
C SER A 322 -4.57 0.29 -1.85
N THR A 323 -4.91 0.34 -3.14
CA THR A 323 -5.63 -0.72 -3.85
C THR A 323 -4.82 -1.40 -4.96
N TRP A 324 -3.59 -0.96 -5.23
CA TRP A 324 -2.75 -1.48 -6.34
C TRP A 324 -2.46 -2.99 -6.24
N TRP A 325 -2.48 -3.55 -5.03
CA TRP A 325 -2.21 -4.97 -4.78
C TRP A 325 -3.37 -5.89 -5.19
N MET A 326 -4.60 -5.38 -5.24
CA MET A 326 -5.80 -6.17 -5.56
C MET A 326 -5.72 -6.85 -6.94
N PRO A 327 -5.37 -6.16 -8.05
CA PRO A 327 -5.22 -6.81 -9.34
C PRO A 327 -4.10 -7.85 -9.35
N VAL A 328 -3.01 -7.63 -8.60
CA VAL A 328 -1.90 -8.59 -8.49
C VAL A 328 -2.36 -9.88 -7.79
N VAL A 329 -3.10 -9.76 -6.69
CA VAL A 329 -3.71 -10.91 -6.00
C VAL A 329 -4.73 -11.60 -6.92
N ALA A 330 -5.57 -10.85 -7.63
CA ALA A 330 -6.54 -11.41 -8.57
C ALA A 330 -5.85 -12.23 -9.67
N VAL A 331 -4.78 -11.71 -10.26
CA VAL A 331 -3.96 -12.42 -11.26
C VAL A 331 -3.34 -13.68 -10.66
N ALA A 332 -2.79 -13.62 -9.45
CA ALA A 332 -2.24 -14.79 -8.77
C ALA A 332 -3.29 -15.89 -8.56
N LEU A 333 -4.51 -15.53 -8.14
CA LEU A 333 -5.62 -16.47 -7.97
C LEU A 333 -6.12 -17.03 -9.31
N LEU A 334 -6.11 -16.23 -10.38
CA LEU A 334 -6.42 -16.69 -11.74
C LEU A 334 -5.38 -17.68 -12.25
N ILE A 335 -4.08 -17.43 -12.01
CA ILE A 335 -3.00 -18.37 -12.32
C ILE A 335 -3.21 -19.68 -11.55
N ALA A 336 -3.51 -19.60 -10.25
CA ALA A 336 -3.77 -20.77 -9.41
C ALA A 336 -4.91 -21.63 -9.99
N LEU A 337 -5.99 -20.99 -10.44
CA LEU A 337 -7.13 -21.63 -11.08
C LEU A 337 -6.74 -22.23 -12.45
N ALA A 338 -6.04 -21.48 -13.29
CA ALA A 338 -5.58 -21.94 -14.60
C ALA A 338 -4.68 -23.18 -14.51
N CYS A 339 -3.76 -23.24 -13.54
CA CYS A 339 -2.88 -24.39 -13.32
C CYS A 339 -3.66 -25.68 -13.00
N THR A 340 -4.70 -25.58 -12.17
CA THR A 340 -5.55 -26.75 -11.85
C THR A 340 -6.37 -27.22 -13.05
N LEU A 341 -6.90 -26.29 -13.85
CA LEU A 341 -7.71 -26.63 -15.01
C LEU A 341 -6.84 -27.17 -16.16
N ALA A 342 -5.70 -26.55 -16.46
CA ALA A 342 -4.85 -26.91 -17.60
C ALA A 342 -4.38 -28.38 -17.55
N THR A 343 -4.06 -28.89 -16.37
CA THR A 343 -3.56 -30.26 -16.17
C THR A 343 -4.66 -31.33 -16.23
N GLY A 344 -5.92 -30.92 -16.04
CA GLY A 344 -7.10 -31.79 -16.08
C GLY A 344 -7.86 -31.78 -17.42
N PHE A 345 -7.89 -30.68 -18.16
CA PHE A 345 -8.86 -30.46 -19.25
C PHE A 345 -8.34 -30.65 -20.69
N GLY A 346 -7.25 -31.39 -20.89
CA GLY A 346 -6.77 -31.73 -22.23
C GLY A 346 -7.81 -32.48 -23.06
N LYS A 347 -8.25 -31.90 -24.20
CA LYS A 347 -9.35 -32.40 -25.07
C LYS A 347 -9.26 -33.91 -25.37
N ALA A 348 -8.09 -34.39 -25.77
CA ALA A 348 -7.89 -35.79 -26.15
C ALA A 348 -8.00 -36.77 -24.95
N ALA A 349 -7.51 -36.37 -23.78
CA ALA A 349 -7.56 -37.20 -22.58
C ALA A 349 -8.98 -37.29 -22.01
N ASN A 350 -9.72 -36.19 -22.03
CA ASN A 350 -11.11 -36.13 -21.59
C ASN A 350 -12.05 -36.91 -22.50
N ALA A 351 -11.87 -36.83 -23.83
CA ALA A 351 -12.69 -37.60 -24.78
C ALA A 351 -12.51 -39.12 -24.63
N ARG A 352 -11.32 -39.58 -24.23
CA ARG A 352 -11.08 -41.00 -23.93
C ARG A 352 -11.74 -41.43 -22.61
N GLN A 353 -11.60 -40.63 -21.55
CA GLN A 353 -12.21 -40.91 -20.24
C GLN A 353 -13.74 -40.85 -20.29
N ALA A 354 -14.31 -39.88 -21.01
CA ALA A 354 -15.76 -39.79 -21.21
C ALA A 354 -16.31 -41.02 -21.95
N ARG A 355 -15.59 -41.54 -22.96
CA ARG A 355 -15.97 -42.78 -23.66
C ARG A 355 -15.92 -44.01 -22.76
N VAL A 356 -14.88 -44.16 -21.94
CA VAL A 356 -14.74 -45.30 -21.01
C VAL A 356 -15.83 -45.27 -19.94
N LEU A 357 -16.14 -44.10 -19.37
CA LEU A 357 -17.23 -43.94 -18.39
C LEU A 357 -18.62 -44.21 -19.00
N ARG A 358 -18.84 -43.88 -20.27
CA ARG A 358 -20.08 -44.20 -21.00
C ARG A 358 -20.18 -45.70 -21.33
N GLN A 359 -19.07 -46.36 -21.68
CA GLN A 359 -19.04 -47.79 -22.02
C GLN A 359 -19.13 -48.72 -20.80
N ALA A 360 -18.67 -48.29 -19.62
CA ALA A 360 -18.69 -49.11 -18.40
C ALA A 360 -20.08 -49.24 -17.73
N GLY A 361 -21.15 -48.69 -18.33
CA GLY A 361 -22.54 -48.83 -17.87
C GLY A 361 -23.04 -47.64 -17.02
N ASN A 362 -24.19 -47.09 -17.40
CA ASN A 362 -24.93 -45.99 -16.72
C ASN A 362 -24.21 -44.64 -16.46
N GLY A 363 -23.04 -44.39 -17.06
CA GLY A 363 -22.35 -43.10 -16.96
C GLY A 363 -23.10 -41.96 -17.65
N SER A 364 -24.00 -41.28 -16.93
CA SER A 364 -24.68 -40.07 -17.43
C SER A 364 -23.68 -38.92 -17.64
N ALA A 365 -24.00 -37.98 -18.54
CA ALA A 365 -23.22 -36.74 -18.69
C ALA A 365 -23.05 -36.02 -17.34
N THR A 366 -24.02 -36.16 -16.44
CA THR A 366 -24.00 -35.66 -15.06
C THR A 366 -22.90 -36.30 -14.21
N ALA A 367 -22.69 -37.61 -14.30
CA ALA A 367 -21.62 -38.31 -13.56
C ALA A 367 -20.22 -37.85 -13.99
N PHE A 368 -20.01 -37.63 -15.29
CA PHE A 368 -18.76 -37.07 -15.82
C PHE A 368 -18.53 -35.63 -15.36
N ARG A 369 -19.59 -34.80 -15.32
CA ARG A 369 -19.53 -33.42 -14.81
C ARG A 369 -19.15 -33.39 -13.33
N TRP A 370 -19.76 -34.23 -12.50
CA TRP A 370 -19.39 -34.33 -11.08
C TRP A 370 -17.96 -34.81 -10.91
N PHE A 371 -17.50 -35.81 -11.68
CA PHE A 371 -16.11 -36.25 -11.64
C PHE A 371 -15.13 -35.11 -11.97
N CYS A 372 -15.37 -34.35 -13.03
CA CYS A 372 -14.54 -33.19 -13.39
C CYS A 372 -14.56 -32.11 -12.29
N ALA A 373 -15.73 -31.85 -11.71
CA ALA A 373 -15.89 -30.91 -10.60
C ALA A 373 -15.08 -31.32 -9.37
N PHE A 374 -15.24 -32.56 -8.90
CA PHE A 374 -14.53 -33.05 -7.72
C PHE A 374 -13.02 -33.11 -7.92
N ARG A 375 -12.55 -33.47 -9.13
CA ARG A 375 -11.12 -33.50 -9.42
C ARG A 375 -10.50 -32.11 -9.40
N ALA A 376 -11.14 -31.13 -10.05
CA ALA A 376 -10.66 -29.75 -10.07
C ALA A 376 -10.73 -29.14 -8.66
N GLY A 377 -11.84 -29.33 -7.95
CA GLY A 377 -12.03 -28.86 -6.59
C GLY A 377 -11.01 -29.45 -5.62
N LEU A 378 -10.79 -30.77 -5.63
CA LEU A 378 -9.85 -31.43 -4.71
C LEU A 378 -8.39 -31.02 -4.97
N SER A 379 -7.99 -30.91 -6.24
CA SER A 379 -6.65 -30.43 -6.61
C SER A 379 -6.43 -28.99 -6.12
N THR A 380 -7.43 -28.14 -6.31
CA THR A 380 -7.38 -26.73 -5.87
C THR A 380 -7.39 -26.62 -4.36
N LEU A 381 -8.15 -27.47 -3.66
CA LEU A 381 -8.19 -27.53 -2.20
C LEU A 381 -6.81 -27.88 -1.62
N TYR A 382 -6.13 -28.89 -2.16
CA TYR A 382 -4.77 -29.19 -1.71
C TYR A 382 -3.79 -28.04 -1.97
N GLY A 383 -3.87 -27.42 -3.15
CA GLY A 383 -3.02 -26.28 -3.50
C GLY A 383 -3.26 -25.09 -2.57
N THR A 384 -4.51 -24.69 -2.37
CA THR A 384 -4.90 -23.54 -1.53
C THR A 384 -4.61 -23.74 -0.06
N VAL A 385 -4.83 -24.94 0.49
CA VAL A 385 -4.50 -25.23 1.91
C VAL A 385 -3.00 -25.16 2.13
N LEU A 386 -2.19 -25.79 1.27
CA LEU A 386 -0.72 -25.68 1.36
C LEU A 386 -0.26 -24.24 1.13
N GLY A 387 -0.91 -23.54 0.20
CA GLY A 387 -0.67 -22.13 -0.08
C GLY A 387 -0.94 -21.25 1.12
N ALA A 388 -2.03 -21.47 1.86
CA ALA A 388 -2.32 -20.75 3.10
C ALA A 388 -1.30 -21.05 4.20
N VAL A 389 -0.90 -22.32 4.36
CA VAL A 389 0.13 -22.73 5.33
C VAL A 389 1.48 -22.05 5.03
N ALA A 390 1.83 -21.83 3.77
CA ALA A 390 3.04 -21.12 3.38
C ALA A 390 2.87 -19.59 3.44
N GLY A 391 1.77 -19.08 2.89
CA GLY A 391 1.51 -17.67 2.65
C GLY A 391 1.21 -16.88 3.92
N CYS A 392 0.49 -17.47 4.89
CA CYS A 392 0.20 -16.80 6.15
C CYS A 392 1.48 -16.46 6.95
N PRO A 393 2.36 -17.43 7.30
CA PRO A 393 3.58 -17.09 8.02
C PRO A 393 4.52 -16.22 7.17
N ALA A 394 4.56 -16.44 5.85
CA ALA A 394 5.37 -15.61 4.98
C ALA A 394 4.93 -14.15 5.01
N GLY A 395 3.63 -13.89 4.87
CA GLY A 395 3.06 -12.54 4.93
C GLY A 395 3.26 -11.89 6.30
N MET A 396 3.00 -12.63 7.40
CA MET A 396 3.17 -12.12 8.77
C MET A 396 4.62 -11.73 9.09
N LEU A 397 5.60 -12.50 8.61
CA LEU A 397 7.01 -12.24 8.88
C LEU A 397 7.60 -11.17 7.94
N LEU A 398 7.20 -11.15 6.66
CA LEU A 398 7.63 -10.11 5.70
C LEU A 398 7.08 -8.73 6.03
N LEU A 399 5.97 -8.66 6.77
CA LEU A 399 5.38 -7.40 7.16
C LEU A 399 6.33 -6.53 7.98
N TRP A 400 7.12 -7.14 8.86
CA TRP A 400 8.08 -6.45 9.72
C TRP A 400 9.09 -5.62 8.93
N PRO A 401 9.94 -6.19 8.05
CA PRO A 401 10.90 -5.43 7.27
C PRO A 401 10.24 -4.49 6.26
N LEU A 402 9.05 -4.81 5.73
CA LEU A 402 8.35 -3.94 4.76
C LEU A 402 7.73 -2.69 5.38
N THR A 403 7.47 -2.72 6.68
CA THR A 403 6.93 -1.59 7.44
C THR A 403 7.99 -0.86 8.26
N VAL A 404 9.28 -1.23 8.14
CA VAL A 404 10.37 -0.41 8.67
C VAL A 404 10.42 0.90 7.88
N ARG A 405 10.53 2.02 8.60
CA ARG A 405 10.74 3.35 8.02
C ARG A 405 12.16 3.81 8.31
N ILE A 406 12.71 4.57 7.38
CA ILE A 406 14.00 5.24 7.53
C ILE A 406 13.71 6.62 8.14
N THR A 407 13.16 6.63 9.35
CA THR A 407 12.83 7.85 10.10
C THR A 407 13.56 7.87 11.42
N TRP A 408 13.85 9.06 11.94
CA TRP A 408 14.52 9.23 13.23
C TRP A 408 13.59 9.00 14.43
N GLU A 409 12.27 9.00 14.19
CA GLU A 409 11.22 8.73 15.16
C GLU A 409 10.85 7.24 15.21
N GLU A 410 10.57 6.74 16.41
CA GLU A 410 10.03 5.40 16.65
C GLU A 410 8.66 5.27 15.96
N PRO A 411 8.51 4.41 14.94
CA PRO A 411 7.24 4.25 14.25
C PRO A 411 6.18 3.70 15.21
N VAL A 412 4.97 4.27 15.17
CA VAL A 412 3.82 3.78 15.97
C VAL A 412 3.45 2.38 15.51
N ARG A 413 3.97 1.34 16.16
CA ARG A 413 3.68 -0.06 15.82
C ARG A 413 2.31 -0.47 16.35
N VAL A 414 1.36 -0.71 15.45
CA VAL A 414 0.05 -1.29 15.80
C VAL A 414 0.02 -2.81 15.62
N PRO A 415 -0.80 -3.54 16.40
CA PRO A 415 -1.00 -4.97 16.17
C PRO A 415 -1.57 -5.23 14.77
N PHE A 416 -0.88 -6.06 13.99
CA PHE A 416 -1.33 -6.38 12.63
C PHE A 416 -2.56 -7.28 12.64
N GLU A 417 -3.66 -6.79 12.05
CA GLU A 417 -4.85 -7.58 11.86
C GLU A 417 -4.62 -8.63 10.77
N THR A 418 -4.84 -9.90 11.10
CA THR A 418 -4.76 -10.98 10.11
C THR A 418 -6.08 -11.05 9.33
N PRO A 419 -6.06 -10.99 7.98
CA PRO A 419 -7.27 -11.00 7.17
C PRO A 419 -7.88 -12.41 7.03
N TRP A 420 -8.31 -13.01 8.15
CA TRP A 420 -8.94 -14.32 8.19
C TRP A 420 -10.11 -14.47 7.21
N PRO A 421 -11.01 -13.47 7.03
CA PRO A 421 -12.08 -13.58 6.04
C PRO A 421 -11.56 -13.77 4.61
N ALA A 422 -10.51 -13.03 4.22
CA ALA A 422 -9.90 -13.16 2.90
C ALA A 422 -9.20 -14.52 2.72
N ILE A 423 -8.49 -14.99 3.75
CA ILE A 423 -7.85 -16.31 3.74
C ILE A 423 -8.90 -17.42 3.58
N VAL A 424 -9.99 -17.37 4.35
CA VAL A 424 -11.10 -18.33 4.25
C VAL A 424 -11.75 -18.24 2.86
N ALA A 425 -11.96 -17.03 2.33
CA ALA A 425 -12.50 -16.84 0.99
C ALA A 425 -11.62 -17.48 -0.10
N VAL A 426 -10.29 -17.41 0.02
CA VAL A 426 -9.38 -18.08 -0.91
C VAL A 426 -9.40 -19.60 -0.72
N VAL A 427 -9.28 -20.09 0.52
CA VAL A 427 -9.20 -21.52 0.83
C VAL A 427 -10.49 -22.27 0.54
N VAL A 428 -11.65 -21.63 0.67
CA VAL A 428 -12.96 -22.24 0.41
C VAL A 428 -13.51 -21.84 -0.96
N GLY A 429 -13.41 -20.56 -1.32
CA GLY A 429 -13.97 -20.04 -2.56
C GLY A 429 -13.25 -20.54 -3.81
N LEU A 430 -11.92 -20.58 -3.82
CA LEU A 430 -11.17 -21.01 -5.00
C LEU A 430 -11.42 -22.48 -5.37
N PRO A 431 -11.46 -23.45 -4.42
CA PRO A 431 -11.84 -24.82 -4.74
C PRO A 431 -13.28 -24.98 -5.23
N LEU A 432 -14.23 -24.19 -4.70
CA LEU A 432 -15.60 -24.19 -5.18
C LEU A 432 -15.70 -23.66 -6.61
N LEU A 433 -15.00 -22.56 -6.92
CA LEU A 433 -14.90 -22.00 -8.27
C LEU A 433 -14.25 -22.98 -9.25
N ALA A 434 -13.19 -23.68 -8.83
CA ALA A 434 -12.56 -24.70 -9.66
C ALA A 434 -13.52 -25.87 -9.93
N ALA A 435 -14.28 -26.29 -8.92
CA ALA A 435 -15.27 -27.35 -9.07
C ALA A 435 -16.41 -26.96 -10.01
N THR A 436 -16.94 -25.74 -9.89
CA THR A 436 -18.02 -25.25 -10.75
C THR A 436 -17.56 -25.11 -12.21
N LEU A 437 -16.40 -24.49 -12.44
CA LEU A 437 -15.80 -24.39 -13.77
C LEU A 437 -15.50 -25.76 -14.36
N GLY A 438 -15.01 -26.70 -13.55
CA GLY A 438 -14.78 -28.06 -13.97
C GLY A 438 -16.06 -28.78 -14.42
N ALA A 439 -17.19 -28.53 -13.76
CA ALA A 439 -18.50 -29.06 -14.13
C ALA A 439 -19.07 -28.43 -15.41
N ILE A 440 -18.79 -27.14 -15.64
CA ILE A 440 -19.26 -26.36 -16.79
C ILE A 440 -18.46 -26.74 -18.05
N LEU A 441 -17.13 -26.74 -17.99
CA LEU A 441 -16.26 -27.08 -19.12
C LEU A 441 -16.48 -28.53 -19.60
N ALA A 442 -16.87 -29.43 -18.70
CA ALA A 442 -17.26 -30.78 -19.05
C ALA A 442 -18.58 -30.87 -19.87
N ARG A 443 -19.44 -29.84 -19.81
CA ARG A 443 -20.72 -29.76 -20.56
C ARG A 443 -20.49 -29.46 -22.03
N GLU A 444 -19.66 -28.47 -22.35
CA GLU A 444 -19.42 -28.02 -23.74
C GLU A 444 -18.78 -29.09 -24.63
N GLN A 445 -17.98 -29.98 -24.04
CA GLN A 445 -17.35 -31.08 -24.75
C GLN A 445 -18.30 -32.25 -25.05
N SER A 446 -19.52 -32.22 -24.51
CA SER A 446 -20.51 -33.30 -24.68
C SER A 446 -21.48 -33.09 -25.85
N SER A 447 -21.52 -31.89 -26.44
CA SER A 447 -22.48 -31.48 -27.48
C SER A 447 -21.89 -31.38 -28.89
N ARG A 448 -20.72 -31.97 -29.14
CA ARG A 448 -20.11 -32.16 -30.47
C ARG A 448 -19.65 -33.61 -30.57
#